data_AF-A0A7C2F210-F1
#
_entry.id   AF-A0A7C2F210-F1
#
_cell.length_a   1.000
_cell.length_b   1.000
_cell.length_c   1.000
_cell.angle_alpha   90.00
_cell.angle_beta   90.00
_cell.angle_gamma   90.00
#
_symmetry.space_group_name_H-M   'P 1'
#
loop_
_entity.id
_entity.type
_entity.pdbx_description
1 polymer ?
#
loop_
_entity_poly.entity_id
_entity_poly.type
_entity_poly.pdbx_seq_one_letter_code
_entity_poly.pdbx_strand_id
1 'polypeptide(L)'
;MKAVILAAGRGKRLYPYTKYIPKCLLDIGGETILEHQLNNLRDCGINEVVIVVGFGFEKVEHFLRNYDNLGIRIKTLYNPFYQTTNSLISLWIARSEMNDDIVVINGDDIFEIEVLEQAISVKDAKICLPIKRKPSYEEEDMKVVIRGDKIVEIGKTLNALPSAESVGIRVFKDTGVELIKRALEEETRTAGAEKKWYVSAIQRLIKNGYKIKYLDIKDLFWMDVDYPSDLFKARLNSSKLLRKAYEERMLQVVETGQ
;
A
#
# COMPACT_ATOMS: atom_id res chain seq x y z
N MET A 1 4.60 13.46 -8.91
CA MET A 1 3.89 12.38 -8.20
C MET A 1 4.49 12.21 -6.81
N LYS A 2 3.65 12.04 -5.79
CA LYS A 2 4.04 11.74 -4.40
C LYS A 2 3.51 10.38 -3.96
N ALA A 3 3.90 9.92 -2.78
CA ALA A 3 3.36 8.72 -2.16
C ALA A 3 2.74 8.98 -0.78
N VAL A 4 1.70 8.23 -0.45
CA VAL A 4 1.16 8.10 0.91
C VAL A 4 1.27 6.64 1.35
N ILE A 5 1.97 6.39 2.45
CA ILE A 5 2.04 5.06 3.09
C ILE A 5 1.14 5.06 4.34
N LEU A 6 0.23 4.10 4.44
CA LEU A 6 -0.68 3.95 5.57
C LEU A 6 -0.12 2.96 6.60
N ALA A 7 0.59 3.46 7.61
CA ALA A 7 1.34 2.66 8.59
C ALA A 7 0.85 2.83 10.06
N ALA A 8 -0.37 3.31 10.26
CA ALA A 8 -0.88 3.63 11.61
C ALA A 8 -1.32 2.42 12.45
N GLY A 9 -1.56 1.28 11.81
CA GLY A 9 -2.20 0.11 12.41
C GLY A 9 -1.35 -0.60 13.46
N ARG A 10 -2.00 -1.17 14.49
CA ARG A 10 -1.32 -1.91 15.57
C ARG A 10 -0.90 -3.33 15.19
N GLY A 11 -1.53 -3.93 14.18
CA GLY A 11 -1.20 -5.28 13.72
C GLY A 11 -1.36 -6.38 14.77
N LYS A 12 -2.42 -6.34 15.61
CA LYS A 12 -2.61 -7.29 16.74
C LYS A 12 -2.60 -8.77 16.33
N ARG A 13 -2.98 -9.09 15.10
CA ARG A 13 -2.98 -10.46 14.54
C ARG A 13 -1.58 -11.06 14.42
N LEU A 14 -0.53 -10.22 14.42
CA LEU A 14 0.88 -10.61 14.37
C LEU A 14 1.55 -10.75 15.74
N TYR A 15 0.80 -10.74 16.84
CA TYR A 15 1.42 -10.98 18.14
C TYR A 15 2.12 -12.35 18.17
N PRO A 16 3.33 -12.44 18.78
CA PRO A 16 3.98 -11.43 19.61
C PRO A 16 4.83 -10.38 18.86
N TYR A 17 5.07 -10.53 17.56
CA TYR A 17 6.03 -9.71 16.79
C TYR A 17 5.71 -8.21 16.82
N THR A 18 4.42 -7.86 16.76
CA THR A 18 3.95 -6.46 16.76
C THR A 18 3.54 -5.95 18.14
N LYS A 19 3.90 -6.65 19.23
CA LYS A 19 3.54 -6.22 20.60
C LYS A 19 4.13 -4.85 20.94
N TYR A 20 5.35 -4.59 20.46
CA TYR A 20 6.10 -3.35 20.72
C TYR A 20 6.73 -2.73 19.47
N ILE A 21 6.59 -3.37 18.31
CA ILE A 21 7.18 -2.94 17.04
C ILE A 21 6.03 -2.67 16.06
N PRO A 22 5.94 -1.48 15.44
CA PRO A 22 4.99 -1.23 14.36
C PRO A 22 5.19 -2.24 13.24
N LYS A 23 4.09 -2.70 12.65
CA LYS A 23 4.14 -3.75 11.61
C LYS A 23 5.07 -3.36 10.44
N CYS A 24 5.06 -2.10 10.01
CA CYS A 24 5.91 -1.60 8.94
C CYS A 24 7.42 -1.69 9.25
N LEU A 25 7.82 -1.83 10.51
CA LEU A 25 9.22 -1.99 10.93
C LEU A 25 9.61 -3.47 11.18
N LEU A 26 8.79 -4.43 10.74
CA LEU A 26 9.17 -5.84 10.80
C LEU A 26 10.19 -6.15 9.70
N ASP A 27 11.26 -6.85 10.10
CA ASP A 27 12.32 -7.30 9.19
C ASP A 27 11.86 -8.43 8.26
N ILE A 28 12.10 -8.21 6.95
CA ILE A 28 11.87 -9.13 5.85
C ILE A 28 13.19 -9.30 5.07
N GLY A 29 14.09 -10.12 5.61
CA GLY A 29 15.32 -10.50 4.89
C GLY A 29 16.40 -9.41 4.92
N GLY A 30 16.54 -8.70 6.05
CA GLY A 30 17.56 -7.68 6.25
C GLY A 30 17.10 -6.24 6.02
N GLU A 31 15.94 -6.06 5.38
CA GLU A 31 15.26 -4.78 5.24
C GLU A 31 13.83 -4.90 5.83
N THR A 32 13.35 -3.87 6.51
CA THR A 32 11.98 -3.80 7.02
C THR A 32 10.96 -3.59 5.90
N ILE A 33 9.69 -3.88 6.16
CA ILE A 33 8.60 -3.61 5.19
C ILE A 33 8.65 -2.15 4.69
N LEU A 34 8.85 -1.20 5.60
CA LEU A 34 8.95 0.22 5.26
C LEU A 34 10.18 0.53 4.40
N GLU A 35 11.32 -0.13 4.63
CA GLU A 35 12.53 0.02 3.83
C GLU A 35 12.32 -0.44 2.40
N HIS A 36 11.73 -1.63 2.21
CA HIS A 36 11.36 -2.15 0.90
C HIS A 36 10.47 -1.15 0.15
N GLN A 37 9.44 -0.62 0.81
CA GLN A 37 8.54 0.35 0.20
C GLN A 37 9.23 1.68 -0.16
N LEU A 38 10.05 2.23 0.74
CA LEU A 38 10.78 3.49 0.50
C LEU A 38 11.83 3.33 -0.61
N ASN A 39 12.54 2.20 -0.65
CA ASN A 39 13.49 1.87 -1.70
C ASN A 39 12.78 1.75 -3.06
N ASN A 40 11.66 1.01 -3.14
CA ASN A 40 10.87 0.88 -4.36
C ASN A 40 10.35 2.24 -4.86
N LEU A 41 9.84 3.09 -3.96
CA LEU A 41 9.38 4.44 -4.30
C LEU A 41 10.51 5.29 -4.89
N ARG A 42 11.68 5.29 -4.24
CA ARG A 42 12.87 6.03 -4.71
C ARG A 42 13.31 5.56 -6.10
N ASP A 43 13.41 4.25 -6.28
CA ASP A 43 13.93 3.66 -7.51
C ASP A 43 12.91 3.84 -8.68
N CYS A 44 11.62 4.00 -8.36
CA CYS A 44 10.58 4.46 -9.28
C CYS A 44 10.54 5.99 -9.50
N GLY A 45 11.47 6.76 -8.91
CA GLY A 45 11.55 8.21 -9.05
C GLY A 45 10.56 9.02 -8.18
N ILE A 46 9.90 8.39 -7.21
CA ILE A 46 8.97 9.05 -6.28
C ILE A 46 9.76 9.46 -5.03
N ASN A 47 10.10 10.74 -4.95
CA ASN A 47 10.98 11.29 -3.90
C ASN A 47 10.25 12.13 -2.84
N GLU A 48 8.92 12.20 -2.86
CA GLU A 48 8.11 12.82 -1.81
C GLU A 48 7.16 11.79 -1.22
N VAL A 49 7.35 11.47 0.06
CA VAL A 49 6.62 10.40 0.74
C VAL A 49 6.01 10.92 2.04
N VAL A 50 4.70 10.72 2.19
CA VAL A 50 3.96 10.99 3.42
C VAL A 50 3.63 9.66 4.07
N ILE A 51 4.03 9.48 5.33
CA ILE A 51 3.76 8.26 6.08
C ILE A 51 2.77 8.58 7.19
N VAL A 52 1.58 7.98 7.12
CA VAL A 52 0.58 8.12 8.18
C VAL A 52 0.89 7.12 9.28
N VAL A 53 1.36 7.63 10.41
CA VAL A 53 1.82 6.85 11.58
C VAL A 53 0.77 6.86 12.70
N GLY A 54 0.87 5.90 13.62
CA GLY A 54 -0.07 5.71 14.71
C GLY A 54 0.59 4.92 15.84
N PHE A 55 0.32 3.62 15.91
CA PHE A 55 0.99 2.76 16.87
C PHE A 55 2.51 2.80 16.71
N GLY A 56 3.23 3.15 17.79
CA GLY A 56 4.68 3.22 17.82
C GLY A 56 5.28 4.28 16.88
N PHE A 57 4.57 5.38 16.65
CA PHE A 57 5.02 6.48 15.78
C PHE A 57 6.45 6.96 16.10
N GLU A 58 6.84 7.08 17.36
CA GLU A 58 8.19 7.49 17.77
C GLU A 58 9.27 6.57 17.22
N LYS A 59 8.99 5.25 17.12
CA LYS A 59 9.92 4.28 16.54
C LYS A 59 10.05 4.47 15.04
N VAL A 60 8.94 4.74 14.36
CA VAL A 60 8.95 5.04 12.92
C VAL A 60 9.72 6.34 12.67
N GLU A 61 9.44 7.40 13.42
CA GLU A 61 10.15 8.68 13.29
C GLU A 61 11.63 8.56 13.63
N HIS A 62 12.00 7.80 14.66
CA HIS A 62 13.40 7.53 14.95
C HIS A 62 14.09 6.75 13.83
N PHE A 63 13.43 5.71 13.31
CA PHE A 63 13.91 4.92 12.18
C PHE A 63 14.16 5.80 10.94
N LEU A 64 13.23 6.71 10.63
CA LEU A 64 13.31 7.59 9.47
C LEU A 64 14.45 8.61 9.52
N ARG A 65 14.98 8.96 10.70
CA ARG A 65 16.17 9.85 10.80
C ARG A 65 17.40 9.27 10.11
N ASN A 66 17.48 7.94 10.00
CA ASN A 66 18.56 7.27 9.27
C ASN A 66 18.34 7.31 7.74
N TYR A 67 17.13 7.67 7.29
CA TYR A 67 16.72 7.72 5.89
C TYR A 67 16.81 9.13 5.27
N ASP A 68 17.12 10.16 6.07
CA ASP A 68 17.18 11.57 5.62
C ASP A 68 18.23 11.82 4.50
N ASN A 69 19.24 10.96 4.39
CA ASN A 69 20.33 11.11 3.41
C ASN A 69 20.08 10.40 2.06
N LEU A 70 18.92 9.76 1.86
CA LEU A 70 18.67 8.89 0.70
C LEU A 70 17.99 9.59 -0.50
N GLY A 71 17.93 10.92 -0.50
CA GLY A 71 17.35 11.70 -1.60
C GLY A 71 15.82 11.65 -1.69
N ILE A 72 15.15 11.18 -0.63
CA ILE A 72 13.69 11.17 -0.50
C ILE A 72 13.31 12.17 0.60
N ARG A 73 12.36 13.06 0.32
CA ARG A 73 11.70 13.90 1.31
C ARG A 73 10.59 13.10 1.98
N ILE A 74 10.77 12.79 3.25
CA ILE A 74 9.81 12.01 4.04
C ILE A 74 9.15 12.91 5.09
N LYS A 75 7.82 12.83 5.19
CA LYS A 75 7.01 13.51 6.20
C LYS A 75 6.14 12.51 6.93
N THR A 76 6.06 12.58 8.25
CA THR A 76 5.09 11.80 9.04
C THR A 76 3.83 12.62 9.31
N LEU A 77 2.67 11.96 9.30
CA LEU A 77 1.41 12.48 9.81
C LEU A 77 0.88 11.53 10.88
N TYR A 78 0.64 12.02 12.09
CA TYR A 78 0.11 11.20 13.16
C TYR A 78 -1.42 11.07 13.07
N ASN A 79 -1.94 9.84 13.07
CA ASN A 79 -3.34 9.56 13.30
C ASN A 79 -3.58 9.33 14.81
N PRO A 80 -4.07 10.33 15.57
CA PRO A 80 -4.32 10.17 17.00
C PRO A 80 -5.46 9.19 17.32
N PHE A 81 -6.26 8.82 16.32
CA PHE A 81 -7.41 7.92 16.46
C PHE A 81 -7.09 6.47 16.04
N TYR A 82 -5.82 6.15 15.78
CA TYR A 82 -5.40 4.84 15.24
C TYR A 82 -5.90 3.62 16.03
N GLN A 83 -6.23 3.78 17.31
CA GLN A 83 -6.75 2.68 18.16
C GLN A 83 -8.22 2.35 17.89
N THR A 84 -9.00 3.32 17.42
CA THR A 84 -10.44 3.20 17.22
C THR A 84 -10.84 3.30 15.75
N THR A 85 -9.93 3.73 14.87
CA THR A 85 -10.18 3.94 13.45
C THR A 85 -9.47 2.93 12.54
N ASN A 86 -10.07 2.64 11.39
CA ASN A 86 -9.45 1.95 10.27
C ASN A 86 -8.84 2.94 9.24
N SER A 87 -8.38 2.42 8.11
CA SER A 87 -7.56 3.16 7.14
C SER A 87 -8.26 4.32 6.44
N LEU A 88 -9.60 4.43 6.48
CA LEU A 88 -10.32 5.60 5.95
C LEU A 88 -9.84 6.88 6.62
N ILE A 89 -9.75 6.89 7.96
CA ILE A 89 -9.33 8.07 8.71
C ILE A 89 -7.86 8.39 8.47
N SER A 90 -7.00 7.37 8.38
CA SER A 90 -5.58 7.57 8.06
C SER A 90 -5.39 8.26 6.71
N LEU A 91 -6.06 7.80 5.64
CA LEU A 91 -5.94 8.44 4.33
C LEU A 91 -6.63 9.81 4.30
N TRP A 92 -7.75 9.99 5.01
CA TRP A 92 -8.40 11.30 5.16
C TRP A 92 -7.49 12.32 5.86
N ILE A 93 -6.69 11.93 6.86
CA ILE A 93 -5.69 12.81 7.49
C ILE A 93 -4.64 13.26 6.47
N ALA A 94 -4.19 12.36 5.58
CA ALA A 94 -3.21 12.69 4.54
C ALA A 94 -3.77 13.53 3.38
N ARG A 95 -5.08 13.76 3.31
CA ARG A 95 -5.74 14.40 2.14
C ARG A 95 -5.19 15.79 1.80
N SER A 96 -4.67 16.54 2.78
CA SER A 96 -4.07 17.86 2.56
C SER A 96 -2.75 17.79 1.80
N GLU A 97 -2.05 16.65 1.85
CA GLU A 97 -0.80 16.43 1.14
C GLU A 97 -1.02 15.87 -0.27
N MET A 98 -2.26 15.48 -0.61
CA MET A 98 -2.65 14.99 -1.93
C MET A 98 -2.88 16.18 -2.88
N ASN A 99 -1.80 16.82 -3.30
CA ASN A 99 -1.77 18.02 -4.15
C ASN A 99 -1.05 17.83 -5.50
N ASP A 100 -0.74 16.59 -5.83
CA ASP A 100 -0.14 16.13 -7.08
C ASP A 100 -0.67 14.68 -7.32
N ASP A 101 -0.34 14.09 -8.47
CA ASP A 101 -0.50 12.66 -8.70
C ASP A 101 0.02 11.87 -7.49
N ILE A 102 -0.73 10.89 -7.03
CA ILE A 102 -0.44 10.21 -5.77
C ILE A 102 -0.54 8.68 -5.92
N VAL A 103 0.45 7.99 -5.37
CA VAL A 103 0.34 6.56 -5.07
C VAL A 103 0.05 6.36 -3.58
N VAL A 104 -0.99 5.57 -3.26
CA VAL A 104 -1.30 5.16 -1.89
C VAL A 104 -0.89 3.72 -1.71
N ILE A 105 -0.10 3.44 -0.67
CA ILE A 105 0.43 2.12 -0.35
C ILE A 105 0.00 1.74 1.08
N ASN A 106 -0.50 0.53 1.26
CA ASN A 106 -0.73 -0.06 2.57
C ASN A 106 0.62 -0.39 3.23
N GLY A 107 0.85 0.07 4.46
CA GLY A 107 2.14 -0.06 5.15
C GLY A 107 2.50 -1.48 5.60
N ASP A 108 1.70 -2.47 5.24
CA ASP A 108 1.87 -3.89 5.52
C ASP A 108 2.04 -4.77 4.29
N ASP A 109 2.06 -4.16 3.11
CA ASP A 109 2.25 -4.85 1.85
C ASP A 109 3.74 -4.93 1.49
N ILE A 110 4.15 -6.07 0.96
CA ILE A 110 5.45 -6.26 0.29
C ILE A 110 5.20 -6.69 -1.16
N PHE A 111 6.03 -6.23 -2.08
CA PHE A 111 5.87 -6.46 -3.51
C PHE A 111 7.19 -6.32 -4.28
N GLU A 112 7.28 -7.03 -5.41
CA GLU A 112 8.27 -6.79 -6.46
C GLU A 112 8.14 -5.36 -7.01
N ILE A 113 9.26 -4.68 -7.26
CA ILE A 113 9.29 -3.29 -7.71
C ILE A 113 8.48 -3.08 -9.01
N GLU A 114 8.47 -4.08 -9.89
CA GLU A 114 7.70 -4.11 -11.14
C GLU A 114 6.20 -3.85 -10.92
N VAL A 115 5.65 -4.24 -9.78
CA VAL A 115 4.24 -3.97 -9.45
C VAL A 115 3.99 -2.47 -9.41
N LEU A 116 4.89 -1.73 -8.75
CA LEU A 116 4.81 -0.28 -8.64
C LEU A 116 5.12 0.39 -9.98
N GLU A 117 6.18 -0.04 -10.68
CA GLU A 117 6.56 0.48 -12.00
C GLU A 117 5.41 0.39 -13.00
N GLN A 118 4.76 -0.77 -13.08
CA GLN A 118 3.61 -0.99 -13.97
C GLN A 118 2.42 -0.13 -13.56
N ALA A 119 2.12 -0.04 -12.25
CA ALA A 119 0.99 0.73 -11.75
C ALA A 119 1.11 2.23 -12.08
N ILE A 120 2.29 2.82 -11.85
CA ILE A 120 2.51 4.25 -12.11
C ILE A 120 2.65 4.56 -13.60
N SER A 121 2.96 3.57 -14.44
CA SER A 121 3.12 3.75 -15.90
C SER A 121 1.82 3.75 -16.69
N VAL A 122 0.67 3.43 -16.07
CA VAL A 122 -0.63 3.44 -16.76
C VAL A 122 -1.01 4.87 -17.18
N LYS A 123 -1.07 5.14 -18.50
CA LYS A 123 -1.28 6.51 -19.05
C LYS A 123 -2.76 6.91 -19.16
N ASP A 124 -3.64 5.96 -19.45
CA ASP A 124 -5.06 6.23 -19.78
C ASP A 124 -6.03 5.98 -18.63
N ALA A 125 -5.59 6.23 -17.39
CA ALA A 125 -6.43 6.06 -16.21
C ALA A 125 -6.16 7.15 -15.18
N LYS A 126 -7.24 7.78 -14.71
CA LYS A 126 -7.20 8.72 -13.57
C LYS A 126 -7.09 7.98 -12.24
N ILE A 127 -7.62 6.76 -12.18
CA ILE A 127 -7.55 5.89 -11.00
C ILE A 127 -7.23 4.47 -11.47
N CYS A 128 -6.12 3.92 -10.98
CA CYS A 128 -5.65 2.58 -11.27
C CYS A 128 -5.40 1.79 -9.98
N LEU A 129 -5.95 0.57 -9.92
CA LEU A 129 -5.78 -0.37 -8.82
C LEU A 129 -5.13 -1.65 -9.37
N PRO A 130 -3.90 -1.99 -8.96
CA PRO A 130 -3.37 -3.31 -9.22
C PRO A 130 -4.18 -4.39 -8.51
N ILE A 131 -4.31 -5.55 -9.15
CA ILE A 131 -5.09 -6.69 -8.67
C ILE A 131 -4.28 -7.97 -8.87
N LYS A 132 -4.54 -8.97 -8.03
CA LYS A 132 -4.00 -10.32 -8.18
C LYS A 132 -5.12 -11.33 -8.25
N ARG A 133 -5.11 -12.18 -9.27
CA ARG A 133 -6.02 -13.32 -9.38
C ARG A 133 -5.47 -14.48 -8.55
N LYS A 134 -6.32 -15.08 -7.73
CA LYS A 134 -6.00 -16.25 -6.89
C LYS A 134 -6.98 -17.40 -7.19
N PRO A 135 -6.59 -18.65 -6.93
CA PRO A 135 -7.51 -19.80 -7.02
C PRO A 135 -8.69 -19.70 -6.03
N SER A 136 -8.48 -19.05 -4.88
CA SER A 136 -9.48 -18.81 -3.85
C SER A 136 -9.23 -17.48 -3.14
N TYR A 137 -10.26 -16.93 -2.50
CA TYR A 137 -10.19 -15.68 -1.74
C TYR A 137 -10.73 -15.89 -0.33
N GLU A 138 -10.08 -15.32 0.67
CA GLU A 138 -10.45 -15.42 2.07
C GLU A 138 -11.42 -14.29 2.47
N GLU A 139 -12.04 -14.40 3.65
CA GLU A 139 -12.97 -13.38 4.15
C GLU A 139 -12.29 -12.03 4.36
N GLU A 140 -11.06 -12.05 4.88
CA GLU A 140 -10.28 -10.87 5.21
C GLU A 140 -9.72 -10.12 4.00
N ASP A 141 -9.58 -10.81 2.85
CA ASP A 141 -9.05 -10.24 1.61
C ASP A 141 -9.85 -9.02 1.16
N MET A 142 -9.14 -8.00 0.67
CA MET A 142 -9.77 -6.88 -0.02
C MET A 142 -10.10 -7.29 -1.45
N LYS A 143 -11.35 -7.61 -1.74
CA LYS A 143 -11.75 -8.21 -3.01
C LYS A 143 -12.31 -7.19 -3.98
N VAL A 144 -12.25 -7.51 -5.28
CA VAL A 144 -12.87 -6.72 -6.35
C VAL A 144 -13.74 -7.58 -7.27
N VAL A 145 -14.76 -6.95 -7.86
CA VAL A 145 -15.54 -7.51 -8.98
C VAL A 145 -15.21 -6.73 -10.24
N ILE A 146 -14.90 -7.44 -11.32
CA ILE A 146 -14.50 -6.86 -12.61
C ILE A 146 -15.58 -7.17 -13.66
N ARG A 147 -15.96 -6.17 -14.46
CA ARG A 147 -16.81 -6.35 -15.65
C ARG A 147 -16.21 -5.61 -16.82
N GLY A 148 -15.85 -6.35 -17.87
CA GLY A 148 -15.12 -5.81 -19.02
C GLY A 148 -13.76 -5.27 -18.58
N ASP A 149 -13.54 -3.97 -18.75
CA ASP A 149 -12.24 -3.33 -18.54
C ASP A 149 -12.15 -2.48 -17.25
N LYS A 150 -13.13 -2.61 -16.34
CA LYS A 150 -13.23 -1.82 -15.11
C LYS A 150 -13.62 -2.63 -13.88
N ILE A 151 -13.27 -2.11 -12.71
CA ILE A 151 -13.78 -2.58 -11.42
C ILE A 151 -15.18 -2.01 -11.21
N VAL A 152 -16.13 -2.85 -10.82
CA VAL A 152 -17.52 -2.49 -10.52
C VAL A 152 -17.92 -2.68 -9.06
N GLU A 153 -17.07 -3.32 -8.27
CA GLU A 153 -17.24 -3.44 -6.82
C GLU A 153 -15.88 -3.66 -6.16
N ILE A 154 -15.69 -3.10 -4.96
CA ILE A 154 -14.53 -3.31 -4.10
C ILE A 154 -14.94 -3.31 -2.63
N GLY A 155 -14.38 -4.26 -1.86
CA GLY A 155 -14.63 -4.36 -0.42
C GLY A 155 -14.27 -5.73 0.14
N LYS A 156 -14.34 -5.87 1.47
CA LYS A 156 -14.23 -7.18 2.15
C LYS A 156 -15.46 -8.05 1.93
N THR A 157 -16.64 -7.41 1.89
CA THR A 157 -17.92 -8.04 1.58
C THR A 157 -18.43 -7.51 0.25
N LEU A 158 -18.72 -8.41 -0.68
CA LEU A 158 -19.18 -8.10 -2.03
C LEU A 158 -20.57 -8.69 -2.27
N ASN A 159 -21.33 -8.09 -3.18
CA ASN A 159 -22.63 -8.60 -3.62
C ASN A 159 -22.51 -9.67 -4.72
N ALA A 160 -21.35 -9.76 -5.38
CA ALA A 160 -21.04 -10.76 -6.39
C ALA A 160 -19.76 -11.52 -6.07
N LEU A 161 -19.55 -12.65 -6.76
CA LEU A 161 -18.33 -13.44 -6.61
C LEU A 161 -17.09 -12.61 -6.96
N PRO A 162 -16.02 -12.70 -6.14
CA PRO A 162 -14.80 -11.96 -6.37
C PRO A 162 -14.12 -12.39 -7.67
N SER A 163 -13.64 -11.40 -8.43
CA SER A 163 -12.85 -11.63 -9.65
C SER A 163 -11.35 -11.68 -9.38
N ALA A 164 -10.90 -10.95 -8.36
CA ALA A 164 -9.51 -10.79 -7.95
C ALA A 164 -9.43 -10.19 -6.54
N GLU A 165 -8.23 -10.20 -5.98
CA GLU A 165 -7.87 -9.43 -4.80
C GLU A 165 -7.25 -8.08 -5.20
N SER A 166 -7.58 -7.03 -4.47
CA SER A 166 -6.97 -5.71 -4.60
C SER A 166 -5.62 -5.71 -3.91
N VAL A 167 -4.56 -5.48 -4.69
CA VAL A 167 -3.23 -5.16 -4.16
C VAL A 167 -3.34 -3.85 -3.39
N GLY A 168 -2.60 -3.69 -2.28
CA GLY A 168 -2.62 -2.48 -1.45
C GLY A 168 -1.85 -1.30 -2.03
N ILE A 169 -1.75 -1.20 -3.36
CA ILE A 169 -1.22 -0.06 -4.11
C ILE A 169 -2.38 0.58 -4.87
N ARG A 170 -2.47 1.91 -4.92
CA ARG A 170 -3.45 2.62 -5.74
C ARG A 170 -2.87 3.89 -6.30
N VAL A 171 -3.07 4.11 -7.59
CA VAL A 171 -2.53 5.29 -8.28
C VAL A 171 -3.68 6.20 -8.67
N PHE A 172 -3.61 7.45 -8.25
CA PHE A 172 -4.55 8.51 -8.60
C PHE A 172 -3.80 9.61 -9.34
N LYS A 173 -4.30 10.00 -10.52
CA LYS A 173 -3.66 10.98 -11.41
C LYS A 173 -4.64 12.06 -11.83
N ASP A 174 -4.13 13.28 -12.01
CA ASP A 174 -4.91 14.43 -12.46
C ASP A 174 -6.20 14.58 -11.62
N THR A 175 -7.37 14.73 -12.25
CA THR A 175 -8.67 14.82 -11.57
C THR A 175 -9.01 13.63 -10.67
N GLY A 176 -8.34 12.48 -10.83
CA GLY A 176 -8.47 11.33 -9.94
C GLY A 176 -8.11 11.63 -8.48
N VAL A 177 -7.17 12.57 -8.25
CA VAL A 177 -6.72 12.99 -6.92
C VAL A 177 -7.84 13.76 -6.20
N GLU A 178 -8.48 14.72 -6.88
CA GLU A 178 -9.60 15.47 -6.31
C GLU A 178 -10.85 14.61 -6.11
N LEU A 179 -11.09 13.64 -7.02
CA LEU A 179 -12.18 12.67 -6.85
C LEU A 179 -12.03 11.85 -5.58
N ILE A 180 -10.84 11.30 -5.31
CA ILE A 180 -10.64 10.52 -4.10
C ILE A 180 -10.70 11.40 -2.84
N LYS A 181 -10.16 12.62 -2.86
CA LYS A 181 -10.26 13.56 -1.72
C LYS A 181 -11.70 13.87 -1.38
N ARG A 182 -12.53 14.19 -2.37
CA ARG A 182 -13.96 14.41 -2.17
C ARG A 182 -14.66 13.15 -1.65
N ALA A 183 -14.37 11.99 -2.23
CA ALA A 183 -14.97 10.73 -1.78
C ALA A 183 -14.59 10.38 -0.34
N LEU A 184 -13.35 10.63 0.09
CA LEU A 184 -12.92 10.48 1.48
C LEU A 184 -13.72 11.40 2.40
N GLU A 185 -13.84 12.67 2.04
CA GLU A 185 -14.56 13.70 2.78
C GLU A 185 -16.06 13.39 2.92
N GLU A 186 -16.69 12.84 1.87
CA GLU A 186 -18.07 12.36 1.93
C GLU A 186 -18.20 11.09 2.79
N GLU A 187 -17.25 10.16 2.66
CA GLU A 187 -17.31 8.89 3.37
C GLU A 187 -17.07 9.04 4.87
N THR A 188 -16.24 9.99 5.31
CA THR A 188 -16.04 10.29 6.74
C THR A 188 -17.28 10.88 7.43
N ARG A 189 -18.25 11.41 6.66
CA ARG A 189 -19.52 11.92 7.19
C ARG A 189 -20.62 10.86 7.32
N THR A 190 -20.32 9.61 6.98
CA THR A 190 -21.30 8.53 7.07
C THR A 190 -21.23 7.81 8.41
N ALA A 191 -22.32 7.12 8.79
CA ALA A 191 -22.36 6.32 10.01
C ALA A 191 -21.27 5.23 10.00
N GLY A 192 -20.59 5.07 11.14
CA GLY A 192 -19.53 4.06 11.34
C GLY A 192 -18.25 4.33 10.55
N ALA A 193 -18.01 5.57 10.10
CA ALA A 193 -16.82 5.95 9.32
C ALA A 193 -15.50 5.53 9.98
N GLU A 194 -15.42 5.56 11.31
CA GLU A 194 -14.24 5.10 12.06
C GLU A 194 -13.91 3.63 11.80
N LYS A 195 -14.89 2.78 11.46
CA LYS A 195 -14.66 1.36 11.17
C LYS A 195 -14.44 1.07 9.69
N LYS A 196 -14.46 2.08 8.83
CA LYS A 196 -14.34 1.89 7.37
C LYS A 196 -12.89 1.87 6.90
N TRP A 197 -12.65 1.06 5.89
CA TRP A 197 -11.40 1.06 5.11
C TRP A 197 -11.47 2.13 4.04
N TYR A 198 -10.36 2.78 3.69
CA TYR A 198 -10.38 3.87 2.69
C TYR A 198 -10.92 3.43 1.32
N VAL A 199 -10.90 2.13 1.02
CA VAL A 199 -11.52 1.55 -0.18
C VAL A 199 -13.02 1.82 -0.30
N SER A 200 -13.73 2.13 0.80
CA SER A 200 -15.14 2.49 0.73
C SER A 200 -15.36 3.83 0.01
N ALA A 201 -14.38 4.74 0.05
CA ALA A 201 -14.38 5.95 -0.78
C ALA A 201 -14.25 5.61 -2.27
N ILE A 202 -13.48 4.58 -2.63
CA ILE A 202 -13.38 4.10 -4.02
C ILE A 202 -14.68 3.41 -4.43
N GLN A 203 -15.27 2.60 -3.55
CA GLN A 203 -16.58 1.99 -3.79
C GLN A 203 -17.66 3.05 -4.03
N ARG A 204 -17.61 4.17 -3.30
CA ARG A 204 -18.47 5.33 -3.53
C ARG A 204 -18.26 5.94 -4.92
N LEU A 205 -17.01 6.12 -5.36
CA LEU A 205 -16.73 6.59 -6.72
C LEU A 205 -17.31 5.65 -7.79
N ILE A 206 -17.17 4.34 -7.60
CA ILE A 206 -17.74 3.34 -8.50
C ILE A 206 -19.28 3.47 -8.57
N LYS A 207 -19.95 3.58 -7.42
CA LYS A 207 -21.41 3.78 -7.35
C LYS A 207 -21.87 5.07 -8.04
N ASN A 208 -21.03 6.11 -8.01
CA ASN A 208 -21.29 7.38 -8.68
C ASN A 208 -20.91 7.37 -10.18
N GLY A 209 -20.58 6.21 -10.75
CA GLY A 209 -20.34 6.03 -12.19
C GLY A 209 -18.91 6.33 -12.65
N TYR A 210 -17.99 6.64 -11.74
CA TYR A 210 -16.59 6.86 -12.11
C TYR A 210 -15.91 5.54 -12.50
N LYS A 211 -15.13 5.59 -13.59
CA LYS A 211 -14.39 4.41 -14.08
C LYS A 211 -13.12 4.20 -13.27
N ILE A 212 -13.00 3.01 -12.67
CA ILE A 212 -11.79 2.56 -11.97
C ILE A 212 -11.10 1.48 -12.81
N LYS A 213 -9.90 1.79 -13.32
CA LYS A 213 -9.10 0.84 -14.10
C LYS A 213 -8.41 -0.15 -13.17
N TYR A 214 -8.30 -1.40 -13.58
CA TYR A 214 -7.43 -2.37 -12.90
C TYR A 214 -6.15 -2.63 -13.70
N LEU A 215 -5.12 -3.08 -13.00
CA LEU A 215 -3.89 -3.63 -13.57
C LEU A 215 -3.69 -5.05 -13.00
N ASP A 216 -3.74 -6.08 -13.84
CA ASP A 216 -3.46 -7.45 -13.38
C ASP A 216 -1.96 -7.64 -13.24
N ILE A 217 -1.49 -7.89 -12.02
CA ILE A 217 -0.05 -8.06 -11.73
C ILE A 217 0.46 -9.45 -12.09
N LYS A 218 -0.43 -10.35 -12.54
CA LYS A 218 -0.10 -11.71 -13.00
C LYS A 218 0.73 -12.45 -11.94
N ASP A 219 1.92 -12.91 -12.35
CA ASP A 219 2.82 -13.75 -11.55
C ASP A 219 3.72 -12.94 -10.61
N LEU A 220 3.74 -11.61 -10.73
CA LEU A 220 4.55 -10.75 -9.86
C LEU A 220 4.22 -11.00 -8.38
N PHE A 221 5.25 -11.03 -7.55
CA PHE A 221 5.08 -11.25 -6.13
C PHE A 221 4.48 -10.03 -5.43
N TRP A 222 3.46 -10.30 -4.63
CA TRP A 222 2.83 -9.37 -3.71
C TRP A 222 2.16 -10.18 -2.61
N MET A 223 2.20 -9.67 -1.39
CA MET A 223 1.37 -10.10 -0.28
C MET A 223 1.29 -9.01 0.79
N ASP A 224 0.21 -9.03 1.57
CA ASP A 224 0.13 -8.37 2.86
C ASP A 224 0.70 -9.27 3.97
N VAL A 225 1.31 -8.64 4.97
CA VAL A 225 1.89 -9.35 6.13
C VAL A 225 0.95 -9.16 7.31
N ASP A 226 -0.03 -10.06 7.48
CA ASP A 226 -1.12 -9.87 8.45
C ASP A 226 -1.12 -10.82 9.64
N TYR A 227 -0.56 -12.02 9.45
CA TYR A 227 -0.45 -13.08 10.44
C TYR A 227 1.00 -13.60 10.56
N PRO A 228 1.37 -14.29 11.65
CA PRO A 228 2.72 -14.87 11.82
C PRO A 228 3.16 -15.78 10.67
N SER A 229 2.22 -16.51 10.07
CA SER A 229 2.46 -17.32 8.86
C SER A 229 2.91 -16.47 7.67
N ASP A 230 2.37 -15.26 7.53
CA ASP A 230 2.67 -14.37 6.42
C ASP A 230 4.05 -13.75 6.60
N LEU A 231 4.41 -13.40 7.84
CA LEU A 231 5.76 -12.94 8.15
C LEU A 231 6.81 -13.99 7.78
N PHE A 232 6.52 -15.27 8.04
CA PHE A 232 7.40 -16.36 7.62
C PHE A 232 7.46 -16.49 6.08
N LYS A 233 6.31 -16.51 5.41
CA LYS A 233 6.24 -16.58 3.93
C LYS A 233 6.95 -15.40 3.26
N ALA A 234 6.80 -14.20 3.82
CA ALA A 234 7.46 -12.98 3.37
C ALA A 234 8.98 -13.14 3.42
N ARG A 235 9.53 -13.63 4.53
CA ARG A 235 10.97 -13.88 4.68
C ARG A 235 11.48 -14.95 3.71
N LEU A 236 10.71 -16.01 3.50
CA LEU A 236 11.05 -17.04 2.49
C LEU A 236 11.10 -16.50 1.06
N ASN A 237 10.33 -15.45 0.76
CA ASN A 237 10.29 -14.81 -0.56
C ASN A 237 11.09 -13.50 -0.61
N SER A 238 11.92 -13.20 0.41
CA SER A 238 12.66 -11.93 0.49
C SER A 238 13.58 -11.69 -0.71
N SER A 239 14.06 -12.75 -1.37
CA SER A 239 14.85 -12.62 -2.60
C SER A 239 14.08 -11.95 -3.74
N LYS A 240 12.75 -12.09 -3.79
CA LYS A 240 11.90 -11.43 -4.80
C LYS A 240 11.70 -9.93 -4.54
N LEU A 241 12.08 -9.48 -3.35
CA LEU A 241 12.04 -8.06 -2.99
C LEU A 241 13.36 -7.36 -3.32
N LEU A 242 14.37 -8.12 -3.78
CA LEU A 242 15.65 -7.56 -4.16
C LEU A 242 15.51 -6.72 -5.43
N ARG A 243 16.26 -5.62 -5.44
CA ARG A 243 16.29 -4.69 -6.57
C ARG A 243 17.18 -5.27 -7.67
N LYS A 244 16.84 -5.03 -8.94
CA LYS A 244 17.70 -5.39 -10.09
C LYS A 244 19.17 -4.97 -9.89
N ALA A 245 19.41 -3.72 -9.47
CA ALA A 245 20.77 -3.24 -9.22
C ALA A 245 21.49 -3.96 -8.05
N TYR A 246 20.76 -4.50 -7.09
CA TYR A 246 21.32 -5.30 -6.00
C TYR A 246 21.56 -6.75 -6.43
N GLU A 247 20.65 -7.33 -7.22
CA GLU A 247 20.82 -8.63 -7.86
C GLU A 247 22.04 -8.63 -8.79
N GLU A 248 22.19 -7.60 -9.63
CA GLU A 248 23.33 -7.40 -10.51
C GLU A 248 24.65 -7.29 -9.73
N ARG A 249 24.66 -6.55 -8.60
CA ARG A 249 25.84 -6.48 -7.73
C ARG A 249 26.16 -7.81 -7.06
N MET A 250 25.15 -8.55 -6.59
CA MET A 250 25.35 -9.86 -5.97
C MET A 250 25.88 -10.88 -6.99
N LEU A 251 25.37 -10.87 -8.22
CA LEU A 251 25.87 -11.68 -9.31
C LEU A 251 27.33 -11.33 -9.65
N GLN A 252 27.67 -10.04 -9.68
CA GLN A 252 29.06 -9.60 -9.87
C GLN A 252 29.99 -10.06 -8.73
N VAL A 253 29.55 -10.07 -7.47
CA VAL A 253 30.34 -10.58 -6.34
C VAL A 253 30.57 -12.09 -6.47
N VAL A 254 29.55 -12.85 -6.86
CA VAL A 254 29.67 -14.31 -7.09
C VAL A 254 30.59 -14.63 -8.27
N GLU A 255 30.56 -13.83 -9.34
CA GLU A 255 31.45 -14.00 -10.50
C GLU A 255 32.90 -13.57 -10.24
N THR A 256 33.13 -12.63 -9.32
CA THR A 256 34.47 -12.10 -9.01
C THR A 256 35.17 -12.82 -7.85
N GLY A 257 34.47 -13.70 -7.13
CA GLY A 257 35.08 -14.60 -6.14
C GLY A 257 35.82 -13.91 -4.99
N GLN A 258 35.46 -12.67 -4.66
CA GLN A 258 36.01 -11.90 -3.53
C GLN A 258 35.01 -11.81 -2.38
#